data_AF-A0A2R2IWI3-F1
#
_entry.id   AF-A0A2R2IWI3-F1
#
_cell.length_a   1.000
_cell.length_b   1.000
_cell.length_c   1.000
_cell.angle_alpha   90.00
_cell.angle_beta   90.00
_cell.angle_gamma   90.00
#
_symmetry.space_group_name_H-M   'P 1'
#
loop_
_entity.id
_entity.type
_entity.pdbx_description
1 polymer ?
#
loop_
_entity_poly.entity_id
_entity_poly.type
_entity_poly.pdbx_seq_one_letter_code
_entity_poly.pdbx_strand_id
1 'polypeptide(L)'
;MDRIDEIVLGRNDQGQSVTNIPHTVSQYGKGTPPAFEWGYDGSGPRELAMNILHIMGMSSPVADYFARHFTERFLLGIPQEGGSIDIKLVQNWLQEIKEDIQKKTDEHRRLEELRQAHEAQVRDAMEKFNAGKE
;
A
#
# COMPACT_ATOMS: atom_id res chain seq x y z
N MET A 1 -7.51 17.06 14.45
CA MET A 1 -6.16 16.73 13.97
C MET A 1 -5.90 17.72 12.86
N ASP A 2 -4.91 18.62 13.03
CA ASP A 2 -4.59 19.59 12.00
C ASP A 2 -4.26 18.88 10.69
N ARG A 3 -4.64 19.49 9.57
CA ARG A 3 -4.39 18.94 8.24
C ARG A 3 -2.87 18.92 8.02
N ILE A 4 -2.31 17.74 7.81
CA ILE A 4 -0.92 17.59 7.35
C ILE A 4 -0.91 17.92 5.86
N ASP A 5 -0.39 19.09 5.50
CA ASP A 5 -0.19 19.46 4.10
C ASP A 5 1.14 18.93 3.54
N GLU A 6 2.11 18.66 4.43
CA GLU A 6 3.44 18.19 4.07
C GLU A 6 4.00 17.26 5.13
N ILE A 7 4.70 16.20 4.72
CA ILE A 7 5.47 15.32 5.59
C ILE A 7 6.88 15.90 5.68
N VAL A 8 7.30 16.32 6.86
CA VAL A 8 8.61 16.95 7.09
C VAL A 8 9.52 15.96 7.78
N LEU A 9 10.72 15.78 7.23
CA LEU A 9 11.76 14.90 7.74
C LEU A 9 13.02 15.73 7.99
N GLY A 10 13.68 15.54 9.12
CA GLY A 10 14.91 16.25 9.43
C GLY A 10 15.69 15.61 10.56
N ARG A 11 16.84 16.19 10.89
CA ARG A 11 17.64 15.81 12.06
C ARG A 11 17.63 16.94 13.08
N ASN A 12 17.56 16.60 14.37
CA ASN A 12 17.82 17.57 15.43
C ASN A 12 19.33 17.79 15.63
N ASP A 13 19.70 18.68 16.57
CA ASP A 13 21.11 19.00 16.88
C ASP A 13 21.94 17.79 17.36
N GLN A 14 21.29 16.69 17.75
CA GLN A 14 21.92 15.43 18.15
C GLN A 14 22.00 14.41 17.01
N GLY A 15 21.58 14.78 15.79
CA GLY A 15 21.55 13.89 14.63
C GLY A 15 20.41 12.87 14.66
N GLN A 16 19.43 13.01 15.55
CA GLN A 16 18.29 12.09 15.64
C GLN A 16 17.20 12.48 14.65
N SER A 17 16.51 11.49 14.07
CA SER A 17 15.34 11.70 13.22
C SER A 17 14.24 12.46 13.93
N VAL A 18 13.76 13.51 13.28
CA VAL A 18 12.56 14.25 13.68
C VAL A 18 11.61 14.35 12.49
N THR A 19 10.32 14.21 12.77
CA THR A 19 9.26 14.33 11.77
C THR A 19 7.96 14.79 12.41
N ASN A 20 7.07 15.37 11.62
CA ASN A 20 5.71 15.71 12.04
C ASN A 20 4.75 14.50 11.99
N ILE A 21 5.23 13.30 11.67
CA ILE A 21 4.45 12.07 11.67
C ILE A 21 4.38 11.48 13.09
N PRO A 22 3.19 11.32 13.69
CA PRO A 22 3.05 10.63 14.96
C PRO A 22 3.30 9.12 14.81
N HIS A 23 3.97 8.54 15.80
CA HIS A 23 4.14 7.09 15.94
C HIS A 23 2.89 6.48 16.59
N THR A 24 1.96 6.03 15.75
CA THR A 24 0.66 5.47 16.13
C THR A 24 0.62 3.95 16.01
N VAL A 25 1.41 3.39 15.10
CA VAL A 25 1.58 1.95 14.89
C VAL A 25 3.06 1.60 15.02
N SER A 26 3.37 0.49 15.69
CA SER A 26 4.75 -0.01 15.77
C SER A 26 4.84 -1.44 15.23
N GLN A 27 5.90 -1.70 14.47
CA GLN A 27 6.26 -3.05 14.03
C GLN A 27 6.88 -3.90 15.16
N TYR A 28 7.36 -3.25 16.23
CA TYR A 28 8.12 -3.88 17.31
C TYR A 28 7.33 -4.04 18.62
N GLY A 29 6.03 -3.75 18.60
CA GLY A 29 5.16 -3.87 19.77
C GLY A 29 5.02 -2.59 20.60
N LYS A 30 4.19 -2.67 21.63
CA LYS A 30 3.78 -1.52 22.44
C LYS A 30 4.94 -1.01 23.31
N GLY A 31 5.20 0.30 23.25
CA GLY A 31 6.20 0.97 24.10
C GLY A 31 7.59 1.07 23.46
N THR A 32 7.79 0.54 22.26
CA THR A 32 9.02 0.73 21.50
C THR A 32 9.07 2.17 20.97
N PRO A 33 10.15 2.93 21.20
CA PRO A 33 10.31 4.26 20.61
C PRO A 33 10.30 4.22 19.07
N PRO A 34 9.87 5.31 18.40
CA PRO A 34 9.93 5.38 16.95
C PRO A 34 11.36 5.24 16.45
N ALA A 35 11.58 4.27 15.55
CA ALA A 35 12.83 4.10 14.82
C ALA A 35 12.72 4.69 13.41
N PHE A 36 12.04 5.83 13.26
CA PHE A 36 11.80 6.45 11.95
C PHE A 36 13.09 6.91 11.28
N GLU A 37 13.22 6.60 10.01
CA GLU A 37 14.41 6.84 9.21
C GLU A 37 14.03 7.02 7.73
N TRP A 38 14.96 7.47 6.89
CA TRP A 38 14.76 7.66 5.44
C TRP A 38 16.09 7.62 4.69
N GLY A 39 16.06 7.69 3.36
CA GLY A 39 17.25 7.75 2.51
C GLY A 39 18.01 6.42 2.34
N TYR A 40 17.42 5.31 2.79
CA TYR A 40 17.92 3.95 2.58
C TYR A 40 16.77 2.93 2.68
N ASP A 41 17.02 1.67 2.36
CA ASP A 41 16.06 0.57 2.57
C ASP A 41 16.30 -0.13 3.91
N GLY A 42 15.23 -0.36 4.68
CA GLY A 42 15.35 -0.96 6.00
C GLY A 42 14.09 -0.83 6.85
N SER A 43 14.18 -1.30 8.08
CA SER A 43 13.04 -1.36 8.99
C SER A 43 12.57 0.00 9.48
N GLY A 44 13.48 0.96 9.67
CA GLY A 44 13.14 2.32 10.11
C GLY A 44 12.32 3.11 9.07
N PRO A 45 12.78 3.19 7.80
CA PRO A 45 11.97 3.76 6.72
C PRO A 45 10.64 3.04 6.51
N ARG A 46 10.61 1.71 6.66
CA ARG A 46 9.37 0.94 6.58
C ARG A 46 8.39 1.29 7.70
N GLU A 47 8.85 1.48 8.94
CA GLU A 47 7.98 1.88 10.05
C GLU A 47 7.43 3.30 9.88
N LEU A 48 8.26 4.22 9.38
CA LEU A 48 7.81 5.57 9.01
C LEU A 48 6.72 5.51 7.93
N ALA A 49 6.94 4.73 6.86
CA ALA A 49 5.97 4.51 5.81
C ALA A 49 4.64 3.95 6.33
N MET A 50 4.68 2.95 7.22
CA MET A 50 3.49 2.38 7.86
C MET A 50 2.67 3.46 8.60
N ASN A 51 3.34 4.34 9.36
CA ASN A 51 2.67 5.37 10.13
C ASN A 51 2.07 6.46 9.24
N ILE A 52 2.76 6.87 8.18
CA ILE A 52 2.23 7.77 7.16
C ILE A 52 0.95 7.17 6.56
N LEU A 53 1.01 5.94 6.07
CA LEU A 53 -0.13 5.26 5.46
C LEU A 53 -1.30 5.07 6.44
N HIS A 54 -1.01 4.80 7.72
CA HIS A 54 -2.03 4.65 8.74
C HIS A 54 -2.78 5.96 9.00
N ILE A 55 -2.07 7.08 9.09
CA ILE A 55 -2.68 8.42 9.25
C ILE A 55 -3.49 8.81 8.01
N MET A 56 -3.07 8.34 6.83
CA MET A 56 -3.82 8.50 5.57
C MET A 56 -5.07 7.61 5.49
N GLY A 57 -5.40 6.87 6.55
CA GLY A 57 -6.64 6.12 6.69
C GLY A 57 -6.52 4.62 6.39
N MET A 58 -5.33 4.09 6.16
CA MET A 58 -5.15 2.65 6.00
C MET A 58 -5.20 1.93 7.35
N SER A 59 -5.80 0.73 7.39
CA SER A 59 -5.65 -0.16 8.53
C SER A 59 -4.19 -0.63 8.66
N SER A 60 -3.74 -0.97 9.87
CA SER A 60 -2.35 -1.39 10.10
C SER A 60 -1.87 -2.54 9.19
N PRO A 61 -2.68 -3.59 8.91
CA PRO A 61 -2.26 -4.65 8.00
C PRO A 61 -2.08 -4.17 6.55
N VAL A 62 -2.96 -3.27 6.08
CA VAL A 62 -2.87 -2.71 4.73
C VAL A 62 -1.68 -1.75 4.63
N ALA A 63 -1.45 -0.94 5.67
CA ALA A 63 -0.29 -0.08 5.75
C ALA A 63 1.03 -0.87 5.72
N ASP A 64 1.13 -1.98 6.48
CA ASP A 64 2.31 -2.86 6.46
C ASP A 64 2.58 -3.47 5.07
N TYR A 65 1.51 -3.88 4.39
CA TYR A 65 1.59 -4.42 3.02
C TYR A 65 2.16 -3.39 2.04
N PHE A 66 1.68 -2.14 2.07
CA PHE A 66 2.12 -1.08 1.16
C PHE A 66 3.37 -0.32 1.61
N ALA A 67 3.82 -0.49 2.85
CA ALA A 67 4.93 0.27 3.42
C ALA A 67 6.21 0.16 2.57
N ARG A 68 6.52 -1.03 2.06
CA ARG A 68 7.69 -1.23 1.20
C ARG A 68 7.61 -0.39 -0.07
N HIS A 69 6.49 -0.44 -0.79
CA HIS A 69 6.29 0.32 -2.02
C HIS A 69 6.32 1.83 -1.76
N PHE A 70 5.77 2.27 -0.62
CA PHE A 70 5.86 3.66 -0.21
C PHE A 70 7.31 4.08 0.04
N THR A 71 8.09 3.27 0.77
CA THR A 71 9.52 3.53 1.02
C THR A 71 10.30 3.69 -0.28
N GLU A 72 10.16 2.74 -1.20
CA GLU A 72 10.80 2.76 -2.52
C GLU A 72 10.43 4.03 -3.31
N ARG A 73 9.15 4.43 -3.24
CA ARG A 73 8.62 5.57 -4.01
C ARG A 73 9.01 6.93 -3.47
N PHE A 74 9.03 7.09 -2.15
CA PHE A 74 9.08 8.39 -1.48
C PHE A 74 10.25 8.57 -0.52
N LEU A 75 10.68 7.53 0.20
CA LEU A 75 11.67 7.68 1.29
C LEU A 75 13.10 7.38 0.86
N LEU A 76 13.30 6.43 -0.06
CA LEU A 76 14.63 5.97 -0.46
C LEU A 76 15.49 7.09 -1.08
N GLY A 77 14.85 8.02 -1.80
CA GLY A 77 15.54 9.13 -2.47
C GLY A 77 15.75 10.39 -1.62
N ILE A 78 15.28 10.40 -0.36
CA ILE A 78 15.41 11.58 0.49
C ILE A 78 16.83 11.63 1.08
N PRO A 79 17.53 12.78 1.03
CA PRO A 79 18.82 12.94 1.70
C PRO A 79 18.76 12.62 3.20
N GLN A 80 19.87 12.13 3.76
CA GLN A 80 19.92 11.74 5.18
C GLN A 80 19.67 12.91 6.14
N GLU A 81 19.98 14.13 5.71
CA GLU A 81 19.76 15.38 6.42
C GLU A 81 18.27 15.70 6.57
N GLY A 82 17.43 15.17 5.68
CA GLY A 82 16.00 15.41 5.66
C GLY A 82 15.47 15.88 4.32
N GLY A 83 14.22 16.28 4.32
CA GLY A 83 13.48 16.74 3.16
C GLY A 83 11.99 16.80 3.46
N SER A 84 11.20 17.00 2.43
CA SER A 84 9.76 17.06 2.58
C SER A 84 9.02 16.34 1.45
N ILE A 85 7.83 15.85 1.76
CA ILE A 85 6.95 15.17 0.81
C ILE A 85 5.59 15.88 0.84
N ASP A 86 5.18 16.45 -0.29
CA ASP A 86 3.84 17.02 -0.46
C ASP A 86 2.78 15.92 -0.31
N ILE A 87 1.81 16.14 0.57
CA ILE A 87 0.76 15.16 0.83
C ILE A 87 -0.09 14.88 -0.41
N LYS A 88 -0.22 15.84 -1.33
CA LYS A 88 -0.95 15.66 -2.59
C LYS A 88 -0.29 14.60 -3.46
N LEU A 89 1.05 14.51 -3.45
CA LEU A 89 1.76 13.46 -4.18
C LEU A 89 1.44 12.08 -3.62
N VAL A 90 1.38 11.97 -2.29
CA VAL A 90 0.97 10.74 -1.61
C VAL A 90 -0.48 10.39 -1.95
N GLN A 91 -1.40 11.35 -1.89
CA GLN A 91 -2.81 11.15 -2.22
C GLN A 91 -3.02 10.69 -3.66
N ASN A 92 -2.31 11.31 -4.61
CA ASN A 92 -2.37 10.92 -6.02
C ASN A 92 -1.87 9.48 -6.21
N TRP A 93 -0.74 9.13 -5.59
CA TRP A 93 -0.20 7.77 -5.66
C TRP A 93 -1.14 6.73 -5.04
N LEU A 94 -1.80 7.06 -3.92
CA LEU A 94 -2.82 6.19 -3.33
C LEU A 94 -4.04 5.99 -4.24
N GLN A 95 -4.46 7.04 -4.94
CA GLN A 95 -5.54 6.96 -5.91
C GLN A 95 -5.15 6.08 -7.11
N GLU A 96 -3.93 6.21 -7.62
CA GLU A 96 -3.40 5.33 -8.68
C GLU A 96 -3.42 3.85 -8.27
N ILE A 97 -2.99 3.53 -7.04
CA ILE A 97 -3.04 2.17 -6.49
C ILE A 97 -4.48 1.65 -6.45
N LYS A 98 -5.41 2.48 -5.96
CA LYS A 98 -6.82 2.09 -5.87
C LYS A 98 -7.42 1.76 -7.23
N GLU A 99 -7.09 2.56 -8.24
CA GLU A 99 -7.54 2.34 -9.62
C GLU A 99 -6.94 1.07 -10.23
N ASP A 100 -5.66 0.80 -9.98
CA ASP A 100 -5.00 -0.44 -10.45
C ASP A 100 -5.62 -1.70 -9.81
N ILE A 101 -5.86 -1.67 -8.49
CA ILE A 101 -6.53 -2.76 -7.78
C ILE A 101 -7.94 -2.98 -8.33
N GLN A 102 -8.69 -1.89 -8.57
CA GLN A 102 -10.05 -1.97 -9.12
C GLN A 102 -10.04 -2.61 -10.52
N LYS A 103 -9.17 -2.15 -11.41
CA LYS A 103 -9.01 -2.73 -12.77
C LYS A 103 -8.69 -4.21 -12.72
N LYS A 104 -7.75 -4.63 -11.87
CA LYS A 104 -7.38 -6.04 -11.70
C LYS A 104 -8.54 -6.88 -11.16
N THR A 105 -9.32 -6.32 -10.23
CA THR A 105 -10.50 -6.99 -9.66
C THR A 105 -11.59 -7.18 -10.71
N ASP A 106 -11.87 -6.15 -11.51
CA ASP A 106 -12.89 -6.22 -12.55
C ASP A 106 -12.49 -7.19 -13.68
N GLU A 107 -11.21 -7.21 -14.06
CA GLU A 107 -10.70 -8.18 -15.03
C GLU A 107 -10.79 -9.61 -14.50
N HIS A 108 -10.41 -9.85 -13.25
CA HIS A 108 -10.55 -11.17 -12.64
C HIS A 108 -12.02 -11.63 -12.62
N ARG A 109 -12.95 -10.74 -12.27
CA ARG A 109 -14.40 -11.04 -12.31
C ARG A 109 -14.84 -11.43 -13.72
N ARG A 110 -14.43 -10.67 -14.73
CA ARG A 110 -14.75 -10.94 -16.14
C ARG A 110 -14.23 -12.30 -16.61
N LEU A 111 -12.99 -12.64 -16.26
CA LEU A 111 -12.39 -13.93 -16.61
C LEU A 111 -13.15 -15.09 -15.96
N GLU A 112 -13.60 -14.92 -14.73
CA GLU A 112 -14.39 -15.93 -14.02
C GLU A 112 -15.78 -16.13 -14.64
N GLU A 113 -16.46 -15.05 -15.06
CA GLU A 113 -17.73 -15.12 -15.79
C GLU A 113 -17.58 -15.85 -17.13
N LEU A 114 -16.51 -15.55 -17.88
CA LEU A 114 -16.19 -16.23 -19.14
C LEU A 114 -15.92 -17.73 -18.92
N ARG A 115 -15.19 -18.07 -17.86
CA ARG A 115 -14.90 -19.46 -17.49
C ARG A 115 -16.20 -20.23 -17.19
N GLN A 116 -17.08 -19.66 -16.37
CA GLN A 116 -18.35 -20.28 -16.01
C GLN A 116 -19.29 -20.44 -17.22
N ALA A 117 -19.34 -19.43 -18.11
CA ALA A 117 -20.11 -19.52 -19.34
C ALA A 117 -19.59 -20.64 -20.26
N HIS A 118 -18.27 -20.77 -20.38
CA HIS A 118 -17.65 -21.84 -21.16
C HIS A 118 -17.93 -23.23 -20.58
N GLU A 119 -17.79 -23.39 -19.25
CA GLU A 119 -18.09 -24.65 -18.56
C GLU A 119 -19.56 -25.07 -18.75
N ALA A 120 -20.50 -24.11 -18.69
CA ALA A 120 -21.92 -24.38 -18.93
C ALA A 120 -22.21 -24.81 -20.37
N GLN A 121 -21.58 -24.17 -21.37
CA GLN A 121 -21.70 -24.55 -22.78
C GLN A 121 -21.17 -25.96 -23.04
N VAL A 122 -20.02 -26.29 -22.45
CA VAL A 122 -19.40 -27.61 -22.59
C VAL A 122 -20.28 -28.70 -21.96
N ARG A 123 -20.87 -28.43 -20.79
CA ARG A 123 -21.83 -29.34 -20.14
C ARG A 123 -23.07 -29.59 -20.99
N ASP A 124 -23.71 -28.53 -21.49
CA ASP A 124 -24.90 -28.63 -22.37
C ASP A 124 -24.59 -29.43 -23.64
N ALA A 125 -23.41 -29.20 -24.25
CA ALA A 125 -22.98 -29.97 -25.41
C ALA A 125 -22.78 -31.46 -25.10
N MET A 126 -22.21 -31.81 -23.94
CA MET A 126 -22.05 -33.20 -23.50
C MET A 126 -23.38 -33.88 -23.21
N GLU A 127 -24.32 -33.19 -22.57
CA GLU A 127 -25.67 -33.71 -22.31
C GLU A 127 -26.41 -34.02 -23.61
N LYS A 128 -26.39 -33.10 -24.58
CA LYS A 128 -27.00 -33.29 -25.91
C LYS A 128 -26.37 -34.45 -26.68
N PHE A 129 -25.04 -34.58 -26.62
CA PHE A 129 -24.33 -35.68 -27.28
C PHE A 129 -24.71 -37.05 -26.71
N ASN A 130 -24.86 -37.15 -25.39
CA ASN A 130 -25.23 -38.40 -24.74
C ASN A 130 -26.70 -38.77 -25.00
N ALA A 131 -27.61 -37.79 -25.00
CA ALA A 131 -29.04 -38.02 -25.29
C ALA A 131 -29.30 -38.50 -26.73
N GLY A 132 -28.44 -38.17 -27.70
CA GLY A 132 -28.55 -38.63 -29.09
C GLY A 132 -27.99 -40.03 -29.36
N LYS A 133 -27.51 -40.74 -28.32
CA LYS A 133 -26.96 -42.10 -28.42
C LYS A 133 -27.89 -43.19 -27.88
N GLU A 134 -29.06 -42.83 -27.33
CA GLU A 134 -30.15 -43.74 -26.97
C GLU A 134 -31.14 -43.90 -28.13
#